data_AF-A0A832ZL67-F1
#
_entry.id   AF-A0A832ZL67-F1
#
_cell.length_a   1.000
_cell.length_b   1.000
_cell.length_c   1.000
_cell.angle_alpha   90.00
_cell.angle_beta   90.00
_cell.angle_gamma   90.00
#
_symmetry.space_group_name_H-M   'P 1'
#
loop_
_entity.id
_entity.type
_entity.pdbx_description
1 polymer ?
#
loop_
_entity_poly.entity_id
_entity_poly.type
_entity_poly.pdbx_seq_one_letter_code
_entity_poly.pdbx_strand_id
1 'polypeptide(L)'
;YAPIAIGNPPLGLKILGAGIMVMFAEFFSATYQGRICASGISLLIKTRGKIFTNAILMAVYAELFGVFGLVFSMLVLMLIH
;
A
#
# COMPACT_ATOMS: atom_id res chain seq x y z
N TYR A 1 -10.27 23.14 20.04
CA TYR A 1 -9.07 22.32 20.28
C TYR A 1 -9.26 21.55 21.58
N ALA A 2 -9.94 20.40 21.53
CA ALA A 2 -10.09 19.50 22.66
C ALA A 2 -9.12 18.32 22.46
N PRO A 3 -8.38 17.87 23.49
CA PRO A 3 -7.49 16.72 23.38
C PRO A 3 -8.32 15.44 23.31
N ILE A 4 -8.55 14.97 22.09
CA ILE A 4 -9.43 13.84 21.78
C ILE A 4 -8.81 12.46 22.16
N ALA A 5 -7.63 12.42 22.75
CA ALA A 5 -6.91 11.16 22.97
C ALA A 5 -7.12 10.48 24.35
N ILE A 6 -7.84 11.07 25.31
CA ILE A 6 -7.82 10.56 26.71
C ILE A 6 -9.19 10.18 27.31
N GLY A 7 -10.22 9.88 26.49
CA GLY A 7 -11.52 9.50 27.05
C GLY A 7 -12.60 8.91 26.14
N ASN A 8 -12.33 8.65 24.85
CA ASN A 8 -13.36 8.12 23.94
C ASN A 8 -12.87 6.82 23.25
N PRO A 9 -13.02 5.64 23.88
CA PRO A 9 -12.66 4.35 23.28
C PRO A 9 -13.25 4.11 21.87
N PRO A 10 -14.45 4.60 21.51
CA PRO A 10 -14.98 4.51 20.15
C PRO A 10 -14.07 5.09 19.07
N LEU A 11 -13.37 6.20 19.34
CA LEU A 11 -12.54 6.84 18.33
C LEU A 11 -11.25 6.07 18.06
N GLY A 12 -10.60 5.57 19.12
CA GLY A 12 -9.39 4.76 18.99
C GLY A 12 -9.64 3.49 18.17
N LEU A 13 -10.80 2.86 18.36
CA LEU A 13 -11.21 1.69 17.58
C LEU A 13 -11.45 2.03 16.10
N LYS A 14 -12.03 3.19 15.80
CA LYS A 14 -12.25 3.65 14.41
C LYS A 14 -10.91 3.91 13.68
N ILE A 15 -9.93 4.52 14.36
CA ILE A 15 -8.59 4.75 13.80
C ILE A 15 -7.86 3.41 13.60
N LEU A 16 -7.95 2.49 14.55
CA LEU A 16 -7.37 1.14 14.42
C LEU A 16 -7.97 0.39 13.22
N GLY A 17 -9.29 0.47 13.02
CA GLY A 17 -9.97 -0.12 11.86
C GLY A 17 -9.46 0.43 10.51
N ALA A 18 -9.26 1.75 10.41
CA ALA A 18 -8.66 2.36 9.22
C ALA A 18 -7.22 1.90 8.98
N GLY A 19 -6.45 1.70 10.05
CA GLY A 19 -5.08 1.16 9.99
C GLY A 19 -5.00 -0.29 9.52
N ILE A 20 -5.91 -1.14 10.00
CA ILE A 20 -5.97 -2.56 9.58
C ILE A 20 -6.28 -2.66 8.08
N MET A 21 -7.17 -1.81 7.57
CA MET A 21 -7.51 -1.79 6.14
C MET A 21 -6.28 -1.49 5.26
N VAL A 22 -5.47 -0.49 5.61
CA VAL A 22 -4.26 -0.17 4.83
C VAL A 22 -3.18 -1.25 4.99
N MET A 23 -3.08 -1.87 6.17
CA MET A 23 -2.14 -2.99 6.41
C MET A 23 -2.36 -4.13 5.42
N PHE A 24 -3.61 -4.56 5.22
CA PHE A 24 -3.91 -5.62 4.25
C PHE A 24 -3.65 -5.18 2.81
N ALA A 25 -4.06 -3.97 2.43
CA ALA A 25 -3.84 -3.46 1.08
C ALA A 25 -2.35 -3.42 0.71
N GLU A 26 -1.52 -2.86 1.59
CA GLU A 26 -0.07 -2.78 1.42
C GLU A 26 0.60 -4.15 1.48
N PHE A 27 0.15 -5.05 2.36
CA PHE A 27 0.72 -6.39 2.47
C PHE A 27 0.57 -7.20 1.18
N PHE A 28 -0.63 -7.19 0.58
CA PHE A 28 -0.83 -7.85 -0.70
C PHE A 28 -0.05 -7.16 -1.82
N SER A 29 -0.10 -5.82 -1.91
CA SER A 29 0.66 -5.03 -2.90
C SER A 29 2.15 -5.36 -2.88
N ALA A 30 2.76 -5.26 -1.69
CA ALA A 30 4.18 -5.50 -1.47
C ALA A 30 4.60 -6.93 -1.85
N THR A 31 3.76 -7.93 -1.55
CA THR A 31 4.04 -9.33 -1.90
C THR A 31 4.10 -9.53 -3.42
N TYR A 32 3.18 -8.92 -4.17
CA TYR A 32 3.18 -9.02 -5.64
C TYR A 32 4.34 -8.24 -6.26
N GLN A 33 4.58 -7.00 -5.85
CA GLN A 33 5.69 -6.21 -6.42
C GLN A 33 7.04 -6.84 -6.09
N GLY A 34 7.22 -7.43 -4.91
CA GLY A 34 8.46 -8.13 -4.54
C GLY A 34 8.77 -9.30 -5.47
N ARG A 35 7.75 -10.08 -5.85
CA ARG A 35 7.88 -11.19 -6.81
C ARG A 35 8.18 -10.68 -8.22
N ILE A 36 7.51 -9.61 -8.65
CA ILE A 36 7.70 -9.00 -9.97
C ILE A 36 9.11 -8.42 -10.09
N CYS A 37 9.58 -7.70 -9.07
CA CYS A 37 10.93 -7.14 -9.03
C CYS A 37 12.00 -8.23 -9.02
N ALA A 38 11.83 -9.30 -8.23
CA ALA A 38 12.78 -10.42 -8.20
C ALA A 38 12.90 -11.09 -9.57
N SER A 39 11.76 -11.39 -10.22
CA SER A 39 11.74 -11.96 -11.58
C SER A 39 12.33 -10.98 -12.61
N GLY A 40 11.99 -9.70 -12.47
CA GLY A 40 12.48 -8.61 -13.30
C GLY A 40 13.99 -8.53 -13.31
N ILE A 41 14.65 -8.57 -12.15
CA ILE A 41 16.11 -8.54 -12.02
C ILE A 41 16.76 -9.75 -12.71
N SER A 42 16.24 -10.96 -12.48
CA SER A 42 16.79 -12.18 -13.09
C SER A 42 16.69 -12.15 -14.62
N LEU A 43 15.59 -11.66 -15.16
CA LEU A 43 15.39 -11.55 -16.61
C LEU A 43 16.11 -10.34 -17.22
N LEU A 44 16.37 -9.27 -16.44
CA LEU A 44 17.07 -8.07 -16.89
C LEU A 44 18.48 -8.38 -17.37
N ILE A 45 19.19 -9.17 -16.57
CA ILE A 45 20.58 -9.59 -16.84
C ILE A 45 20.60 -10.42 -18.13
N LYS A 46 19.63 -11.32 -18.31
CA LYS A 46 19.54 -12.23 -19.47
C LYS A 46 19.16 -11.51 -20.78
N THR A 47 18.47 -10.37 -20.67
CA THR A 47 17.96 -9.61 -21.83
C THR A 47 18.79 -8.36 -22.14
N ARG A 48 19.92 -8.14 -21.44
CA ARG A 48 20.74 -6.91 -21.50
C ARG A 48 19.92 -5.63 -21.31
N GLY A 49 18.97 -5.64 -20.38
CA GLY A 49 18.19 -4.45 -20.01
C GLY A 49 16.97 -4.14 -20.87
N LYS A 50 16.69 -4.91 -21.94
CA LYS A 50 15.55 -4.64 -22.85
C LYS A 50 14.17 -4.66 -22.17
N ILE A 51 14.03 -5.38 -21.06
CA ILE A 51 12.74 -5.54 -20.36
C ILE A 51 12.59 -4.62 -19.14
N PHE A 52 13.56 -3.73 -18.88
CA PHE A 52 13.59 -2.93 -17.65
C PHE A 52 12.31 -2.13 -17.43
N THR A 53 11.88 -1.39 -18.44
CA THR A 53 10.65 -0.59 -18.37
C THR A 53 9.42 -1.45 -18.15
N ASN A 54 9.32 -2.59 -18.82
CA ASN A 54 8.18 -3.50 -18.66
C ASN A 54 8.15 -4.11 -17.25
N ALA A 55 9.30 -4.49 -16.69
CA ALA A 55 9.39 -5.03 -15.34
C ALA A 55 8.97 -4.00 -14.28
N ILE A 56 9.43 -2.75 -14.41
CA ILE A 56 9.04 -1.66 -13.51
C ILE A 56 7.57 -1.29 -13.67
N LEU A 57 7.06 -1.24 -14.90
CA LEU A 57 5.67 -0.92 -15.16
C LEU A 57 4.75 -1.94 -14.49
N MET A 58 5.08 -3.23 -14.57
CA MET A 58 4.34 -4.29 -13.88
C MET A 58 4.41 -4.16 -12.36
N ALA A 59 5.56 -3.75 -11.80
CA ALA A 59 5.70 -3.50 -10.36
C ALA A 59 4.85 -2.31 -9.89
N VAL A 60 4.87 -1.20 -10.64
CA VAL A 60 4.03 -0.01 -10.36
C VAL A 60 2.56 -0.35 -10.46
N TYR A 61 2.14 -1.18 -11.43
CA TYR A 61 0.75 -1.64 -11.51
C TYR A 61 0.30 -2.37 -10.25
N ALA A 62 1.16 -3.19 -9.65
CA ALA A 62 0.87 -3.80 -8.36
C ALA A 62 0.77 -2.74 -7.25
N GLU A 63 1.68 -1.77 -7.24
CA GLU A 63 1.72 -0.72 -6.21
C GLU A 63 0.52 0.24 -6.23
N LEU A 64 -0.07 0.49 -7.41
CA LEU A 64 -1.28 1.33 -7.51
C LEU A 64 -2.44 0.79 -6.66
N PHE A 65 -2.54 -0.53 -6.46
CA PHE A 65 -3.55 -1.12 -5.58
C PHE A 65 -3.27 -0.83 -4.10
N GLY A 66 -2.01 -0.84 -3.67
CA GLY A 66 -1.60 -0.43 -2.31
C GLY A 66 -1.93 1.05 -2.06
N VAL A 67 -1.57 1.92 -3.02
CA VAL A 67 -1.87 3.35 -2.97
C VAL A 67 -3.37 3.61 -2.92
N PHE A 68 -4.21 2.86 -3.66
CA PHE A 68 -5.66 2.97 -3.52
C PHE A 68 -6.12 2.65 -2.10
N GLY A 69 -5.60 1.59 -1.48
CA GLY A 69 -5.90 1.26 -0.08
C GLY A 69 -5.50 2.36 0.90
N LEU A 70 -4.36 2.99 0.67
CA LEU A 70 -3.88 4.13 1.46
C LEU A 70 -4.82 5.33 1.32
N VAL A 71 -5.20 5.70 0.09
CA VAL A 71 -6.12 6.82 -0.18
C VAL A 71 -7.49 6.57 0.46
N PHE A 72 -8.03 5.35 0.37
CA PHE A 72 -9.28 5.00 1.05
C PHE A 72 -9.15 5.10 2.57
N SER A 73 -8.03 4.69 3.16
CA SER A 73 -7.79 4.83 4.61
C SER A 73 -7.72 6.30 5.03
N MET A 74 -7.03 7.14 4.26
CA MET A 74 -7.01 8.58 4.45
C MET A 74 -8.41 9.22 4.36
N LEU A 75 -9.23 8.81 3.40
CA LEU A 75 -10.64 9.24 3.29
C LEU A 75 -11.46 8.87 4.52
N VAL A 76 -11.30 7.64 5.03
CA VAL A 76 -11.98 7.19 6.25
C VAL A 76 -11.55 8.02 7.45
N LEU A 77 -10.26 8.29 7.62
CA LEU A 77 -9.74 9.12 8.70
C LEU A 77 -10.27 10.57 8.61
N MET A 78 -10.35 11.14 7.40
CA MET A 78 -10.92 12.47 7.18
C MET A 78 -12.41 12.56 7.52
N LEU A 79 -13.18 11.47 7.35
CA LEU A 79 -14.60 11.44 7.69
C LEU A 79 -14.84 11.27 9.20
N ILE A 80 -13.90 10.67 9.91
CA ILE A 80 -14.01 10.38 11.34
C ILE A 80 -13.63 11.58 12.22
N HIS A 81 -12.74 12.45 11.71
CA HIS A 81 -12.27 13.65 12.39
C HIS A 81 -13.29 14.79 12.27
#